data_AF-A0A8J1JGV4-F1
#
_entry.id   AF-A0A8J1JGV4-F1
#
_cell.length_a   1.000
_cell.length_b   1.000
_cell.length_c   1.000
_cell.angle_alpha   90.00
_cell.angle_beta   90.00
_cell.angle_gamma   90.00
#
_symmetry.space_group_name_H-M   'P 1'
#
loop_
_entity.id
_entity.type
_entity.pdbx_description
1 polymer ?
#
loop_
_entity_poly.entity_id
_entity_poly.type
_entity_poly.pdbx_seq_one_letter_code
_entity_poly.pdbx_strand_id
1 'polypeptide(L)'
;MRSAALTVFWLVAALANGDESCPEVKVLGVGSADKLTILRGCPGFPGHKGEPGPPGEKGQKGWNGEIGKVGPKGDPGQKGERGDSAAPEQFYAARNCKELLDQGAILSGWYKIYPDGERPLTVLCDMDTDGGGWIVFQRRWEGSVDFFRDWNAYKKGFGSQLTEFWLGNDNIHTLTSSGTNQLRVDLTEVDDKKFFATYDSFSLAGEDDNYKLFLGAFIGGTAGDSLSYHHNRPFSTKDRDNDVYATSCAQKFKGAWWYGDCHNANLNAQYLRGTHTSYADGMMWLSGRGYYYSYKVTEMKFRPK
;
A
#
# COMPACT_ATOMS: atom_id res chain seq x y z
N MET A 1 46.26 -67.26 -36.27
CA MET A 1 46.28 -68.26 -35.18
C MET A 1 46.02 -67.49 -33.89
N ARG A 2 44.79 -67.56 -33.38
CA ARG A 2 44.35 -68.44 -32.26
C ARG A 2 44.86 -67.85 -30.92
N SER A 3 44.06 -67.61 -29.89
CA SER A 3 42.81 -68.27 -29.49
C SER A 3 41.97 -67.38 -28.56
N ALA A 4 40.66 -67.60 -28.61
CA ALA A 4 39.66 -67.14 -27.67
C ALA A 4 39.61 -68.02 -26.40
N ALA A 5 39.10 -67.45 -25.30
CA ALA A 5 38.34 -68.14 -24.24
C ALA A 5 37.71 -67.05 -23.33
N LEU A 6 36.43 -66.69 -23.47
CA LEU A 6 35.19 -67.32 -22.97
C LEU A 6 35.04 -67.33 -21.43
N THR A 7 34.14 -66.46 -20.95
CA THR A 7 33.12 -66.64 -19.86
C THR A 7 33.61 -66.97 -18.44
N VAL A 8 33.00 -66.47 -17.35
CA VAL A 8 31.60 -66.68 -16.93
C VAL A 8 31.18 -65.57 -15.94
N PHE A 9 29.97 -65.04 -16.12
CA PHE A 9 29.22 -64.23 -15.14
C PHE A 9 28.53 -65.18 -14.14
N TRP A 10 28.68 -64.93 -12.83
CA TRP A 10 27.72 -65.38 -11.81
C TRP A 10 27.26 -64.16 -11.01
N LEU A 11 25.96 -63.87 -11.11
CA LEU A 11 25.24 -62.97 -10.21
C LEU A 11 25.15 -63.64 -8.84
N VAL A 12 25.64 -63.00 -7.79
CA VAL A 12 25.21 -63.25 -6.42
C VAL A 12 24.86 -61.91 -5.81
N ALA A 13 23.56 -61.71 -5.57
CA ALA A 13 23.04 -60.59 -4.80
C ALA A 13 23.43 -60.79 -3.33
N ALA A 14 24.08 -59.78 -2.74
CA ALA A 14 24.30 -59.69 -1.31
C ALA A 14 23.77 -58.35 -0.82
N LEU A 15 22.93 -58.43 0.21
CA LEU A 15 22.16 -57.36 0.84
C LEU A 15 23.10 -56.30 1.42
N ALA A 16 22.89 -55.04 1.05
CA ALA A 16 23.52 -53.91 1.73
C ALA A 16 22.78 -53.67 3.06
N ASN A 17 23.37 -54.13 4.17
CA ASN A 17 23.01 -53.65 5.50
C ASN A 17 23.80 -52.36 5.76
N GLY A 18 23.09 -51.23 5.81
CA GLY A 18 23.64 -49.95 6.24
C GLY A 18 23.83 -49.95 7.74
N ASP A 19 25.09 -49.85 8.19
CA ASP A 19 25.44 -49.67 9.59
C ASP A 19 25.35 -48.17 9.92
N GLU A 20 24.39 -47.81 10.77
CA GLU A 20 24.14 -46.45 11.24
C GLU A 20 25.16 -46.08 12.34
N SER A 21 26.19 -45.31 11.99
CA SER A 21 26.97 -44.58 12.98
C SER A 21 26.74 -43.08 12.84
N CYS A 22 25.92 -42.50 13.73
CA CYS A 22 25.87 -41.05 13.94
C CYS A 22 26.74 -40.69 15.17
N PRO A 23 27.57 -39.63 15.09
CA PRO A 23 28.52 -39.30 16.14
C PRO A 23 27.90 -38.61 17.36
N GLU A 24 28.56 -38.85 18.49
CA GLU A 24 28.31 -38.35 19.85
C GLU A 24 28.31 -36.81 19.96
N VAL A 25 27.38 -36.24 20.73
CA VAL A 25 27.28 -34.80 20.99
C VAL A 25 28.30 -34.39 22.06
N LYS A 26 29.30 -33.57 21.69
CA LYS A 26 30.21 -32.90 22.64
C LYS A 26 29.86 -31.43 22.82
N VAL A 27 29.67 -31.04 24.08
CA VAL A 27 29.53 -29.64 24.49
C VAL A 27 30.91 -29.12 24.91
N LEU A 28 31.47 -28.17 24.17
CA LEU A 28 32.62 -27.37 24.57
C LEU A 28 32.12 -25.94 24.78
N GLY A 29 32.17 -25.44 26.01
CA GLY A 29 31.85 -24.04 26.29
C GLY A 29 33.10 -23.18 26.26
N VAL A 30 33.04 -21.97 25.69
CA VAL A 30 33.84 -20.77 26.05
C VAL A 30 33.15 -19.52 25.49
N GLY A 31 33.06 -18.46 26.32
CA GLY A 31 33.34 -17.09 25.88
C GLY A 31 32.24 -16.27 25.18
N SER A 32 32.28 -14.98 25.49
CA SER A 32 31.41 -13.90 25.03
C SER A 32 31.45 -13.66 23.52
N ALA A 33 30.25 -13.38 22.97
CA ALA A 33 29.86 -13.09 21.59
C ALA A 33 29.38 -14.29 20.75
N ASP A 34 28.10 -14.18 20.35
CA ASP A 34 27.36 -14.88 19.29
C ASP A 34 26.70 -16.27 19.54
N LYS A 35 25.35 -16.19 19.52
CA LYS A 35 24.36 -17.04 18.83
C LYS A 35 24.30 -18.55 19.14
N LEU A 36 23.37 -18.89 20.04
CA LEU A 36 22.88 -20.26 20.25
C LEU A 36 22.15 -20.78 18.99
N THR A 37 22.64 -21.86 18.39
CA THR A 37 21.95 -22.53 17.26
C THR A 37 21.60 -23.96 17.67
N ILE A 38 20.30 -24.25 17.82
CA ILE A 38 19.79 -25.61 18.07
C ILE A 38 19.53 -26.25 16.71
N LEU A 39 20.32 -27.25 16.33
CA LEU A 39 20.07 -28.06 15.14
C LEU A 39 18.97 -29.09 15.44
N ARG A 40 17.80 -28.87 14.84
CA ARG A 40 16.61 -29.73 14.91
C ARG A 40 16.87 -31.02 14.09
N GLY A 41 16.71 -32.19 14.72
CA GLY A 41 16.94 -33.49 14.08
C GLY A 41 15.99 -33.79 12.91
N CYS A 42 16.42 -34.67 12.02
CA CYS A 42 15.73 -35.06 10.79
C CYS A 42 14.28 -35.55 11.04
N PRO A 43 13.27 -35.07 10.29
CA PRO A 43 11.95 -35.68 10.27
C PRO A 43 12.01 -37.12 9.74
N GLY A 44 11.32 -38.05 10.39
CA GLY A 44 11.24 -39.44 9.94
C GLY A 44 10.61 -39.58 8.54
N PHE A 45 11.04 -40.59 7.79
CA PHE A 45 10.50 -40.89 6.46
C PHE A 45 9.01 -41.24 6.55
N PRO A 46 8.15 -40.68 5.68
CA PRO A 46 6.74 -41.05 5.63
C PRO A 46 6.59 -42.53 5.27
N GLY A 47 5.77 -43.25 6.04
CA GLY A 47 5.45 -44.65 5.75
C GLY A 47 4.79 -44.83 4.38
N HIS A 48 5.11 -45.93 3.70
CA HIS A 48 4.54 -46.26 2.39
C HIS A 48 3.00 -46.33 2.47
N LYS A 49 2.33 -45.66 1.53
CA LYS A 49 0.87 -45.64 1.43
C LYS A 49 0.37 -47.02 0.98
N GLY A 50 -0.46 -47.66 1.79
CA GLY A 50 -1.08 -48.94 1.44
C GLY A 50 -1.93 -48.85 0.17
N GLU A 51 -1.95 -49.93 -0.61
CA GLU A 51 -2.76 -50.01 -1.83
C GLU A 51 -4.25 -49.83 -1.52
N PRO A 52 -5.00 -49.07 -2.34
CA PRO A 52 -6.44 -48.94 -2.17
C PRO A 52 -7.15 -50.30 -2.32
N GLY A 53 -8.01 -50.63 -1.37
CA GLY A 53 -8.85 -51.83 -1.45
C GLY A 53 -9.80 -51.80 -2.66
N PRO A 54 -10.23 -52.96 -3.19
CA PRO A 54 -11.13 -53.01 -4.33
C PRO A 54 -12.46 -52.32 -4.01
N PRO A 55 -13.09 -51.64 -5.00
CA PRO A 55 -14.40 -51.02 -4.80
C PRO A 55 -15.46 -52.04 -4.39
N GLY A 56 -16.20 -51.75 -3.32
CA GLY A 56 -17.30 -52.62 -2.87
C GLY A 56 -18.44 -52.71 -3.89
N GLU A 57 -19.07 -53.88 -3.97
CA GLU A 57 -20.20 -54.12 -4.87
C GLU A 57 -21.38 -53.18 -4.54
N LYS A 58 -22.05 -52.67 -5.59
CA LYS A 58 -23.23 -51.83 -5.43
C LYS A 58 -24.38 -52.66 -4.84
N GLY A 59 -24.82 -52.28 -3.63
CA GLY A 59 -25.99 -52.88 -2.99
C GLY A 59 -27.27 -52.73 -3.83
N GLN A 60 -28.11 -53.77 -3.80
CA GLN A 60 -29.39 -53.77 -4.50
C GLN A 60 -30.33 -52.70 -3.93
N LYS A 61 -31.08 -52.05 -4.83
CA LYS A 61 -32.03 -50.99 -4.48
C LYS A 61 -33.21 -51.59 -3.71
N GLY A 62 -33.38 -51.22 -2.45
CA GLY A 62 -34.53 -51.62 -1.64
C GLY A 62 -35.85 -51.11 -2.22
N TRP A 63 -36.93 -51.86 -2.00
CA TRP A 63 -38.27 -51.45 -2.42
C TRP A 63 -38.75 -50.25 -1.58
N ASN A 64 -39.39 -49.29 -2.24
CA ASN A 64 -39.95 -48.13 -1.55
C ASN A 64 -41.14 -48.57 -0.67
N GLY A 65 -41.04 -48.31 0.64
CA GLY A 65 -42.17 -48.45 1.56
C GLY A 65 -43.27 -47.43 1.27
N GLU A 66 -44.52 -47.81 1.55
CA GLU A 66 -45.68 -46.92 1.41
C GLU A 66 -45.51 -45.66 2.27
N ILE A 67 -45.74 -44.49 1.66
CA ILE A 67 -45.60 -43.19 2.31
C ILE A 67 -46.71 -43.04 3.34
N GLY A 68 -46.32 -42.99 4.62
CA GLY A 68 -47.23 -42.63 5.71
C GLY A 68 -47.84 -41.24 5.50
N LYS A 69 -49.13 -41.09 5.85
CA LYS A 69 -49.86 -39.82 5.70
C LYS A 69 -49.10 -38.70 6.40
N VAL A 70 -48.78 -37.64 5.65
CA VAL A 70 -48.12 -36.43 6.16
C VAL A 70 -48.99 -35.80 7.24
N GLY A 71 -48.43 -35.59 8.43
CA GLY A 71 -49.10 -34.88 9.52
C GLY A 71 -49.40 -33.43 9.13
N PRO A 72 -50.38 -32.77 9.78
CA PRO A 72 -50.71 -31.38 9.47
C PRO A 72 -49.47 -30.48 9.61
N LYS A 73 -49.30 -29.59 8.64
CA LYS A 73 -48.21 -28.61 8.63
C LYS A 73 -48.38 -27.71 9.86
N GLY A 74 -47.34 -27.63 10.69
CA GLY A 74 -47.32 -26.71 11.83
C GLY A 74 -47.46 -25.25 11.37
N ASP A 75 -48.09 -24.43 12.20
CA ASP A 75 -48.30 -23.02 11.89
C ASP A 75 -46.96 -22.31 11.64
N PRO A 76 -46.90 -21.37 10.67
CA PRO A 76 -45.70 -20.59 10.45
C PRO A 76 -45.26 -19.87 11.72
N GLY A 77 -43.99 -20.01 12.10
CA GLY A 77 -43.41 -19.26 13.21
C GLY A 77 -43.57 -17.76 12.98
N GLN A 78 -43.84 -17.01 14.05
CA GLN A 78 -43.99 -15.56 13.97
C GLN A 78 -42.72 -14.95 13.39
N LYS A 79 -42.90 -14.06 12.41
CA LYS A 79 -41.82 -13.28 11.80
C LYS A 79 -41.16 -12.47 12.92
N GLY A 80 -39.87 -12.73 13.17
CA GLY A 80 -39.10 -11.96 14.14
C GLY A 80 -39.22 -10.46 13.85
N GLU A 81 -39.31 -9.66 14.91
CA GLU A 81 -39.30 -8.20 14.78
C GLU A 81 -38.07 -7.79 13.98
N ARG A 82 -38.29 -6.89 13.02
CA ARG A 82 -37.21 -6.25 12.29
C ARG A 82 -36.39 -5.51 13.33
N GLY A 83 -35.19 -6.01 13.62
CA GLY A 83 -34.24 -5.29 14.46
C GLY A 83 -34.14 -3.86 13.96
N ASP A 84 -34.21 -2.91 14.89
CA ASP A 84 -34.16 -1.49 14.63
C ASP A 84 -33.01 -1.20 13.68
N SER A 85 -33.36 -1.10 12.41
CA SER A 85 -32.48 -0.51 11.42
C SER A 85 -32.44 0.92 11.88
N ALA A 86 -31.33 1.29 12.54
CA ALA A 86 -30.97 2.66 12.76
C ALA A 86 -31.42 3.42 11.52
N ALA A 87 -32.29 4.42 11.72
CA ALA A 87 -32.68 5.35 10.68
C ALA A 87 -31.42 5.70 9.87
N PRO A 88 -31.50 5.87 8.54
CA PRO A 88 -30.33 6.30 7.78
C PRO A 88 -29.83 7.56 8.49
N GLU A 89 -28.69 7.47 9.17
CA GLU A 89 -28.14 8.61 9.88
C GLU A 89 -27.93 9.65 8.80
N GLN A 90 -28.81 10.65 8.82
CA GLN A 90 -28.72 11.83 8.00
C GLN A 90 -27.59 12.66 8.60
N PHE A 91 -26.36 12.15 8.48
CA PHE A 91 -25.19 13.00 8.48
C PHE A 91 -25.47 14.03 7.38
N TYR A 92 -25.57 15.30 7.76
CA TYR A 92 -25.47 16.38 6.78
C TYR A 92 -24.27 16.07 5.90
N ALA A 93 -24.50 15.98 4.58
CA ALA A 93 -23.52 15.54 3.61
C ALA A 93 -22.23 16.35 3.75
N ALA A 94 -21.27 15.81 4.53
CA ALA A 94 -20.10 16.56 4.96
C ALA A 94 -19.23 16.87 3.75
N ARG A 95 -18.77 18.12 3.64
CA ARG A 95 -18.03 18.59 2.46
C ARG A 95 -16.55 18.20 2.50
N ASN A 96 -16.03 17.89 3.67
CA ASN A 96 -14.63 17.56 3.89
C ASN A 96 -14.44 16.73 5.17
N CYS A 97 -13.22 16.23 5.39
CA CYS A 97 -12.88 15.44 6.58
C CYS A 97 -12.99 16.21 7.89
N LYS A 98 -12.86 17.55 7.88
CA LYS A 98 -13.01 18.37 9.08
C LYS A 98 -14.46 18.41 9.55
N GLU A 99 -15.41 18.57 8.63
CA GLU A 99 -16.85 18.47 8.95
C GLU A 99 -17.23 17.07 9.44
N LEU A 100 -16.66 16.00 8.85
CA LEU A 100 -16.86 14.64 9.34
C LEU A 100 -16.35 14.48 10.79
N LEU A 101 -15.17 15.02 11.10
CA LEU A 101 -14.62 15.00 12.45
C LEU A 101 -15.54 15.76 13.43
N ASP A 102 -16.04 16.93 13.05
CA ASP A 102 -16.95 17.74 13.87
C ASP A 102 -18.30 17.03 14.09
N GLN A 103 -18.70 16.14 13.17
CA GLN A 103 -19.86 15.26 13.28
C GLN A 103 -19.60 13.98 14.10
N GLY A 104 -18.37 13.78 14.61
CA GLY A 104 -18.02 12.66 15.49
C GLY A 104 -17.27 11.50 14.81
N ALA A 105 -16.88 11.63 13.53
CA ALA A 105 -16.06 10.62 12.86
C ALA A 105 -14.58 10.74 13.29
N ILE A 106 -14.20 10.01 14.34
CA ILE A 106 -12.86 10.11 14.97
C ILE A 106 -11.83 9.10 14.46
N LEU A 107 -12.22 8.11 13.67
CA LEU A 107 -11.30 7.10 13.16
C LEU A 107 -10.80 7.47 11.75
N SER A 108 -9.49 7.44 11.54
CA SER A 108 -8.90 7.60 10.20
C SER A 108 -9.38 6.49 9.26
N GLY A 109 -9.67 6.83 8.01
CA GLY A 109 -10.23 5.87 7.06
C GLY A 109 -10.77 6.51 5.79
N TRP A 110 -11.32 5.69 4.91
CA TRP A 110 -11.96 6.16 3.69
C TRP A 110 -13.42 6.55 3.95
N TYR A 111 -13.76 7.78 3.62
CA TYR A 111 -15.11 8.34 3.78
C TYR A 111 -15.62 8.91 2.46
N LYS A 112 -16.95 8.94 2.32
CA LYS A 112 -17.61 9.72 1.28
C LYS A 112 -17.88 11.13 1.79
N ILE A 113 -17.41 12.12 1.05
CA ILE A 113 -17.73 13.54 1.25
C ILE A 113 -18.52 14.06 0.04
N TYR A 114 -19.19 15.20 0.20
CA TYR A 114 -19.98 15.84 -0.84
C TYR A 114 -19.52 17.29 -1.01
N PRO A 115 -18.40 17.55 -1.71
CA PRO A 115 -17.80 18.89 -1.79
C PRO A 115 -18.78 19.95 -2.31
N ASP A 116 -19.55 19.58 -3.33
CA ASP A 116 -20.56 20.44 -3.97
C ASP A 116 -21.98 20.21 -3.43
N GLY A 117 -22.14 19.40 -2.38
CA GLY A 117 -23.44 18.99 -1.83
C GLY A 117 -24.18 17.89 -2.63
N GLU A 118 -23.82 17.66 -3.89
CA GLU A 118 -24.51 16.67 -4.74
C GLU A 118 -23.65 15.44 -5.07
N ARG A 119 -22.43 15.66 -5.58
CA ARG A 119 -21.58 14.59 -6.12
C ARG A 119 -20.69 14.01 -5.01
N PRO A 120 -20.80 12.71 -4.69
CA PRO A 120 -19.95 12.10 -3.69
C PRO A 120 -18.53 11.91 -4.21
N LEU A 121 -17.54 12.19 -3.37
CA LEU A 121 -16.13 11.86 -3.57
C LEU A 121 -15.63 11.03 -2.38
N THR A 122 -14.98 9.90 -2.68
CA THR A 122 -14.37 9.06 -1.64
C THR A 122 -12.94 9.53 -1.36
N VAL A 123 -12.64 9.90 -0.13
CA VAL A 123 -11.34 10.44 0.31
C VAL A 123 -10.81 9.70 1.53
N LEU A 124 -9.49 9.69 1.69
CA LEU A 124 -8.85 9.22 2.92
C LEU A 124 -8.80 10.37 3.93
N CYS A 125 -9.48 10.19 5.06
CA CYS A 125 -9.43 11.11 6.18
C CYS A 125 -8.39 10.65 7.20
N ASP A 126 -7.48 11.54 7.56
CA ASP A 126 -6.64 11.41 8.75
C ASP A 126 -7.28 12.21 9.89
N MET A 127 -7.83 11.48 10.86
CA MET A 127 -8.58 12.00 12.01
C MET A 127 -7.73 12.10 13.28
N ASP A 128 -6.43 11.81 13.21
CA ASP A 128 -5.55 11.73 14.39
C ASP A 128 -4.46 12.81 14.35
N THR A 129 -3.76 12.94 13.23
CA THR A 129 -2.59 13.82 13.13
C THR A 129 -2.99 15.28 13.36
N ASP A 130 -2.35 15.95 14.32
CA ASP A 130 -2.47 17.41 14.52
C ASP A 130 -3.93 17.90 14.62
N GLY A 131 -4.72 17.17 15.42
CA GLY A 131 -6.14 17.45 15.65
C GLY A 131 -7.10 16.89 14.59
N GLY A 132 -6.61 16.16 13.58
CA GLY A 132 -7.45 15.37 12.67
C GLY A 132 -8.25 16.16 11.64
N GLY A 133 -9.09 15.49 10.85
CA GLY A 133 -9.93 16.13 9.84
C GLY A 133 -9.18 16.48 8.55
N TRP A 134 -8.03 15.88 8.30
CA TRP A 134 -7.24 16.10 7.08
C TRP A 134 -7.71 15.23 5.94
N ILE A 135 -7.80 15.78 4.73
CA ILE A 135 -7.94 15.02 3.49
C ILE A 135 -6.53 14.65 3.00
N VAL A 136 -6.20 13.37 2.98
CA VAL A 136 -4.95 12.86 2.39
C VAL A 136 -5.14 12.69 0.89
N PHE A 137 -4.32 13.39 0.09
CA PHE A 137 -4.40 13.35 -1.38
C PHE A 137 -3.23 12.64 -2.06
N GLN A 138 -2.15 12.40 -1.31
CA GLN A 138 -1.01 11.61 -1.75
C GLN A 138 -0.59 10.70 -0.60
N ARG A 139 -0.31 9.42 -0.91
CA ARG A 139 0.27 8.47 0.04
C ARG A 139 1.24 7.52 -0.65
N ARG A 140 2.44 7.39 -0.11
CA ARG A 140 3.51 6.45 -0.51
C ARG A 140 4.04 5.75 0.73
N TRP A 141 4.27 4.44 0.69
CA TRP A 141 4.83 3.71 1.85
C TRP A 141 5.49 2.37 1.54
N GLU A 142 5.28 1.79 0.35
CA GLU A 142 5.79 0.46 0.01
C GLU A 142 6.27 0.30 -1.44
N GLY A 143 6.03 1.27 -2.31
CA GLY A 143 6.44 1.25 -3.72
C GLY A 143 5.65 0.29 -4.59
N SER A 144 4.43 -0.10 -4.18
CA SER A 144 3.58 -1.02 -4.94
C SER A 144 2.89 -0.37 -6.14
N VAL A 145 2.85 0.97 -6.19
CA VAL A 145 2.24 1.72 -7.29
C VAL A 145 3.32 2.52 -8.03
N ASP A 146 3.34 2.38 -9.36
CA ASP A 146 4.15 3.22 -10.23
C ASP A 146 3.58 4.65 -10.25
N PHE A 147 4.40 5.63 -9.87
CA PHE A 147 4.06 7.06 -9.91
C PHE A 147 4.66 7.79 -11.13
N PHE A 148 5.50 7.15 -11.96
CA PHE A 148 6.01 7.77 -13.19
C PHE A 148 4.98 7.72 -14.32
N ARG A 149 3.85 8.38 -14.11
CA ARG A 149 2.64 8.35 -14.93
C ARG A 149 2.50 9.58 -15.83
N ASP A 150 1.55 9.49 -16.75
CA ASP A 150 1.22 10.54 -17.71
C ASP A 150 0.27 11.60 -17.14
N TRP A 151 0.01 12.66 -17.89
CA TRP A 151 -0.85 13.78 -17.51
C TRP A 151 -2.26 13.32 -17.13
N ASN A 152 -2.85 12.45 -17.95
CA ASN A 152 -4.22 12.00 -17.79
C ASN A 152 -4.40 11.14 -16.52
N ALA A 153 -3.39 10.35 -16.14
CA ALA A 153 -3.38 9.63 -14.87
C ALA A 153 -3.32 10.60 -13.68
N TYR A 154 -2.43 11.60 -13.71
CA TYR A 154 -2.36 12.60 -12.64
C TYR A 154 -3.61 13.48 -12.54
N LYS A 155 -4.24 13.79 -13.68
CA LYS A 155 -5.53 14.49 -13.75
C LYS A 155 -6.64 13.73 -13.02
N LYS A 156 -6.83 12.45 -13.36
CA LYS A 156 -7.93 11.62 -12.85
C LYS A 156 -7.69 11.01 -11.46
N GLY A 157 -6.42 10.83 -11.10
CA GLY A 157 -6.02 10.06 -9.94
C GLY A 157 -5.76 8.59 -10.28
N PHE A 158 -4.94 7.94 -9.45
CA PHE A 158 -4.53 6.56 -9.63
C PHE A 158 -4.08 5.94 -8.30
N GLY A 159 -3.92 4.61 -8.31
CA GLY A 159 -3.44 3.85 -7.16
C GLY A 159 -4.54 3.03 -6.50
N SER A 160 -4.39 2.80 -5.20
CA SER A 160 -5.25 1.91 -4.42
C SER A 160 -5.61 2.53 -3.08
N GLN A 161 -6.85 2.30 -2.65
CA GLN A 161 -7.29 2.69 -1.31
C GLN A 161 -6.55 1.94 -0.19
N LEU A 162 -6.02 0.76 -0.50
CA LEU A 162 -5.33 -0.09 0.46
C LEU A 162 -3.83 0.22 0.57
N THR A 163 -3.24 0.81 -0.47
CA THR A 163 -1.78 0.97 -0.56
C THR A 163 -1.39 2.43 -0.81
N GLU A 164 -1.02 2.78 -2.03
CA GLU A 164 -0.48 4.07 -2.43
C GLU A 164 -1.40 4.70 -3.46
N PHE A 165 -1.55 6.02 -3.42
CA PHE A 165 -2.43 6.70 -4.37
C PHE A 165 -2.06 8.17 -4.56
N TRP A 166 -2.53 8.69 -5.69
CA TRP A 166 -2.69 10.11 -5.97
C TRP A 166 -4.17 10.38 -6.22
N LEU A 167 -4.78 11.31 -5.48
CA LEU A 167 -6.22 11.56 -5.51
C LEU A 167 -6.73 12.08 -6.86
N GLY A 168 -5.86 12.70 -7.66
CA GLY A 168 -6.19 13.29 -8.95
C GLY A 168 -6.27 14.82 -8.89
N ASN A 169 -5.64 15.48 -9.86
CA ASN A 169 -5.53 16.94 -9.87
C ASN A 169 -6.90 17.63 -10.01
N ASP A 170 -7.85 17.03 -10.74
CA ASP A 170 -9.22 17.58 -10.84
C ASP A 170 -9.92 17.57 -9.46
N ASN A 171 -9.75 16.49 -8.71
CA ASN A 171 -10.30 16.35 -7.36
C ASN A 171 -9.63 17.33 -6.40
N ILE A 172 -8.30 17.43 -6.43
CA ILE A 172 -7.55 18.33 -5.54
C ILE A 172 -7.90 19.80 -5.85
N HIS A 173 -7.96 20.19 -7.12
CA HIS A 173 -8.42 21.53 -7.53
C HIS A 173 -9.82 21.82 -6.98
N THR A 174 -10.78 20.94 -7.23
CA THR A 174 -12.17 21.10 -6.77
C THR A 174 -12.21 21.31 -5.25
N LEU A 175 -11.55 20.43 -4.48
CA LEU A 175 -11.54 20.46 -3.02
C LEU A 175 -10.81 21.67 -2.42
N THR A 176 -9.89 22.29 -3.16
CA THR A 176 -9.07 23.41 -2.68
C THR A 176 -9.44 24.77 -3.31
N SER A 177 -10.43 24.78 -4.22
CA SER A 177 -10.88 25.98 -4.94
C SER A 177 -11.63 26.98 -4.05
N SER A 178 -12.26 26.50 -2.98
CA SER A 178 -13.03 27.32 -2.04
C SER A 178 -12.42 27.30 -0.64
N GLY A 179 -12.43 28.46 0.02
CA GLY A 179 -11.90 28.62 1.38
C GLY A 179 -10.37 28.56 1.44
N THR A 180 -9.83 28.68 2.65
CA THR A 180 -8.39 28.62 2.91
C THR A 180 -8.05 27.26 3.51
N ASN A 181 -7.33 26.43 2.76
CA ASN A 181 -6.89 25.11 3.19
C ASN A 181 -5.43 25.15 3.59
N GLN A 182 -5.09 24.78 4.82
CA GLN A 182 -3.70 24.56 5.22
C GLN A 182 -3.18 23.24 4.63
N LEU A 183 -1.89 23.17 4.33
CA LEU A 183 -1.23 21.95 3.86
C LEU A 183 -0.28 21.41 4.92
N ARG A 184 -0.26 20.09 5.05
CA ARG A 184 0.71 19.34 5.84
C ARG A 184 1.33 18.25 4.97
N VAL A 185 2.64 18.11 5.09
CA VAL A 185 3.42 17.01 4.50
C VAL A 185 4.03 16.23 5.64
N ASP A 186 3.72 14.94 5.73
CA ASP A 186 4.33 14.02 6.70
C ASP A 186 5.32 13.11 5.96
N LEU A 187 6.52 12.96 6.54
CA LEU A 187 7.63 12.19 5.99
C LEU A 187 8.13 11.20 7.05
N THR A 188 8.36 9.94 6.67
CA THR A 188 8.96 8.93 7.55
C THR A 188 10.17 8.31 6.89
N GLU A 189 11.27 8.27 7.63
CA GLU A 189 12.52 7.65 7.22
C GLU A 189 12.49 6.12 7.34
N VAL A 190 13.52 5.46 6.82
CA VAL A 190 13.66 4.01 6.91
C VAL A 190 13.70 3.54 8.36
N ASP A 191 14.34 4.30 9.24
CA ASP A 191 14.48 4.04 10.69
C ASP A 191 13.29 4.55 11.53
N ASP A 192 12.14 4.81 10.89
CA ASP A 192 10.88 5.23 11.52
C ASP A 192 10.89 6.62 12.18
N LYS A 193 11.94 7.41 11.95
CA LYS A 193 11.91 8.84 12.33
C LYS A 193 10.91 9.60 11.46
N LYS A 194 10.06 10.39 12.12
CA LYS A 194 8.98 11.15 11.49
C LYS A 194 9.32 12.63 11.46
N PHE A 195 9.02 13.25 10.33
CA PHE A 195 9.21 14.67 10.09
C PHE A 195 7.96 15.24 9.43
N PHE A 196 7.77 16.56 9.53
CA PHE A 196 6.66 17.22 8.87
C PHE A 196 7.02 18.63 8.42
N ALA A 197 6.22 19.17 7.49
CA ALA A 197 6.23 20.57 7.08
C ALA A 197 4.78 21.06 6.92
N THR A 198 4.47 22.25 7.42
CA THR A 198 3.15 22.88 7.29
C THR A 198 3.21 24.22 6.57
N TYR A 199 2.15 24.52 5.81
CA TYR A 199 2.01 25.74 5.03
C TYR A 199 0.64 26.36 5.27
N ASP A 200 0.61 27.69 5.27
CA ASP A 200 -0.53 28.50 5.66
C ASP A 200 -1.75 28.32 4.75
N SER A 201 -1.50 28.13 3.45
CA SER A 201 -2.55 27.89 2.46
C SER A 201 -2.05 27.00 1.34
N PHE A 202 -2.98 26.31 0.69
CA PHE A 202 -2.73 25.42 -0.43
C PHE A 202 -3.96 25.34 -1.32
N SER A 203 -3.75 25.57 -2.61
CA SER A 203 -4.72 25.27 -3.64
C SER A 203 -4.04 24.99 -4.97
N LEU A 204 -4.75 24.29 -5.84
CA LEU A 204 -4.36 24.10 -7.24
C LEU A 204 -5.26 24.92 -8.14
N ALA A 205 -4.68 25.49 -9.20
CA ALA A 205 -5.45 26.02 -10.32
C ALA A 205 -6.17 24.90 -11.10
N GLY A 206 -7.04 25.28 -12.03
CA GLY A 206 -7.66 24.32 -12.95
C GLY A 206 -6.68 23.79 -14.00
N GLU A 207 -7.16 22.88 -14.86
CA GLU A 207 -6.36 22.32 -15.95
C GLU A 207 -5.90 23.38 -16.97
N ASP A 208 -6.74 24.40 -17.22
CA ASP A 208 -6.41 25.51 -18.13
C ASP A 208 -5.16 26.27 -17.69
N ASP A 209 -4.86 26.26 -16.39
CA ASP A 209 -3.67 26.81 -15.76
C ASP A 209 -2.65 25.73 -15.36
N ASN A 210 -2.74 24.53 -15.96
CA ASN A 210 -1.85 23.40 -15.73
C ASN A 210 -1.75 22.98 -14.25
N TYR A 211 -2.84 23.05 -13.49
CA TYR A 211 -2.87 22.71 -12.05
C TYR A 211 -1.80 23.43 -11.23
N LYS A 212 -1.51 24.69 -11.57
CA LYS A 212 -0.51 25.53 -10.90
C LYS A 212 -0.69 25.55 -9.38
N LEU A 213 0.43 25.39 -8.68
CA LEU A 213 0.45 25.39 -7.21
C LEU A 213 0.36 26.82 -6.66
N PHE A 214 -0.66 27.08 -5.86
CA PHE A 214 -0.70 28.24 -4.97
C PHE A 214 -0.45 27.78 -3.54
N LEU A 215 0.67 28.24 -2.98
CA LEU A 215 1.12 27.87 -1.64
C LEU A 215 1.30 29.13 -0.78
N GLY A 216 0.76 29.12 0.44
CA GLY A 216 0.96 30.16 1.43
C GLY A 216 2.32 30.08 2.12
N ALA A 217 2.52 30.92 3.13
CA ALA A 217 3.76 30.96 3.90
C ALA A 217 4.05 29.60 4.57
N PHE A 218 5.33 29.21 4.60
CA PHE A 218 5.78 28.11 5.44
C PHE A 218 5.58 28.47 6.92
N ILE A 219 4.85 27.63 7.65
CA ILE A 219 4.54 27.85 9.07
C ILE A 219 5.60 27.21 9.95
N GLY A 220 6.09 26.04 9.58
CA GLY A 220 7.11 25.33 10.34
C GLY A 220 7.07 23.82 10.14
N GLY A 221 7.93 23.13 10.88
CA GLY A 221 7.99 21.67 10.90
C GLY A 221 9.42 21.14 10.81
N THR A 222 9.62 19.95 11.35
CA THR A 222 10.95 19.34 11.51
C THR A 222 11.59 18.92 10.19
N ALA A 223 10.84 18.87 9.08
CA ALA A 223 11.39 18.61 7.75
C ALA A 223 12.02 19.84 7.09
N GLY A 224 11.75 21.05 7.61
CA GLY A 224 12.09 22.32 6.94
C GLY A 224 11.28 22.56 5.67
N ASP A 225 11.56 23.67 4.99
CA ASP A 225 10.86 24.08 3.77
C ASP A 225 11.56 23.59 2.51
N SER A 226 10.87 22.78 1.73
CA SER A 226 11.27 22.41 0.36
C SER A 226 10.15 22.56 -0.66
N LEU A 227 9.01 23.17 -0.29
CA LEU A 227 7.86 23.33 -1.19
C LEU A 227 7.63 24.78 -1.61
N SER A 228 8.09 25.78 -0.85
CA SER A 228 7.93 27.20 -1.24
C SER A 228 8.60 27.52 -2.58
N TYR A 229 9.69 26.83 -2.92
CA TYR A 229 10.33 26.92 -4.24
C TYR A 229 9.38 26.60 -5.40
N HIS A 230 8.37 25.77 -5.14
CA HIS A 230 7.40 25.28 -6.11
C HIS A 230 6.15 26.17 -6.23
N HIS A 231 6.03 27.20 -5.39
CA HIS A 231 4.93 28.17 -5.46
C HIS A 231 4.85 28.83 -6.86
N ASN A 232 3.62 29.01 -7.36
CA ASN A 232 3.30 29.63 -8.65
C ASN A 232 3.86 28.87 -9.88
N ARG A 233 4.17 27.58 -9.73
CA ARG A 233 4.66 26.74 -10.83
C ARG A 233 3.55 25.81 -11.33
N PRO A 234 3.42 25.63 -12.66
CA PRO A 234 2.50 24.64 -13.24
C PRO A 234 2.99 23.22 -12.95
N PHE A 235 2.06 22.27 -12.96
CA PHE A 235 2.38 20.85 -12.84
C PHE A 235 2.95 20.32 -14.15
N SER A 236 3.89 19.37 -14.09
CA SER A 236 4.48 18.71 -15.26
C SER A 236 4.52 17.19 -15.06
N THR A 237 4.30 16.45 -16.15
CA THR A 237 4.42 14.98 -16.23
C THR A 237 5.38 14.61 -17.35
N LYS A 238 5.69 13.33 -17.49
CA LYS A 238 6.64 12.85 -18.53
C LYS A 238 6.24 13.21 -19.96
N ASP A 239 4.95 13.40 -20.21
CA ASP A 239 4.32 13.66 -21.50
C ASP A 239 3.80 15.11 -21.67
N ARG A 240 3.81 15.92 -20.61
CA ARG A 240 3.43 17.34 -20.66
C ARG A 240 4.40 18.17 -19.84
N ASP A 241 5.29 18.85 -20.55
CA ASP A 241 6.34 19.68 -19.99
C ASP A 241 5.85 21.14 -19.86
N ASN A 242 5.64 21.58 -18.63
CA ASN A 242 5.29 22.96 -18.30
C ASN A 242 6.36 23.62 -17.41
N ASP A 243 7.51 22.97 -17.21
CA ASP A 243 8.56 23.51 -16.33
C ASP A 243 9.39 24.62 -17.03
N VAL A 244 10.32 25.24 -16.30
CA VAL A 244 11.12 26.36 -16.83
C VAL A 244 12.53 25.93 -17.25
N TYR A 245 12.84 24.64 -17.17
CA TYR A 245 14.15 24.11 -17.54
C TYR A 245 14.24 23.86 -19.05
N ALA A 246 15.46 23.75 -19.57
CA ALA A 246 15.70 23.53 -20.99
C ALA A 246 15.23 22.14 -21.50
N THR A 247 15.03 21.19 -20.59
CA THR A 247 14.59 19.81 -20.88
C THR A 247 13.62 19.35 -19.79
N SER A 248 12.77 18.37 -20.08
CA SER A 248 11.76 17.90 -19.10
C SER A 248 12.35 17.45 -17.76
N CYS A 249 12.06 18.20 -16.69
CA CYS A 249 12.40 17.83 -15.32
C CYS A 249 11.70 16.52 -14.92
N ALA A 250 10.45 16.34 -15.33
CA ALA A 250 9.68 15.13 -15.07
C ALA A 250 10.38 13.88 -15.62
N GLN A 251 10.86 13.93 -16.87
CA GLN A 251 11.59 12.81 -17.47
C GLN A 251 12.98 12.61 -16.86
N LYS A 252 13.67 13.69 -16.49
CA LYS A 252 15.00 13.64 -15.89
C LYS A 252 14.98 13.04 -14.49
N PHE A 253 14.03 13.47 -13.66
CA PHE A 253 13.92 13.11 -12.23
C PHE A 253 12.78 12.13 -11.92
N LYS A 254 12.27 11.46 -12.96
CA LYS A 254 11.41 10.25 -12.88
C LYS A 254 10.18 10.42 -12.00
N GLY A 255 9.52 11.57 -12.09
CA GLY A 255 8.33 11.89 -11.31
C GLY A 255 7.37 12.83 -12.05
N ALA A 256 6.42 13.36 -11.30
CA ALA A 256 5.54 14.44 -11.74
C ALA A 256 5.29 15.41 -10.59
N TRP A 257 5.48 16.69 -10.85
CA TRP A 257 5.51 17.71 -9.82
C TRP A 257 5.32 19.11 -10.40
N TRP A 258 5.23 20.11 -9.52
CA TRP A 258 5.30 21.53 -9.89
C TRP A 258 6.75 21.96 -10.10
N TYR A 259 7.42 21.38 -11.09
CA TYR A 259 8.86 21.58 -11.32
C TYR A 259 9.20 23.03 -11.68
N GLY A 260 10.37 23.48 -11.21
CA GLY A 260 11.05 24.69 -11.63
C GLY A 260 12.25 24.38 -12.51
N ASP A 261 13.44 24.50 -11.96
CA ASP A 261 14.72 24.08 -12.56
C ASP A 261 15.61 23.38 -11.49
N CYS A 262 15.32 22.15 -11.07
CA CYS A 262 14.06 21.43 -11.31
C CYS A 262 13.23 21.32 -10.03
N HIS A 263 13.83 21.00 -8.88
CA HIS A 263 13.06 20.84 -7.64
C HIS A 263 13.87 20.90 -6.35
N ASN A 264 13.15 21.25 -5.28
CA ASN A 264 13.58 21.06 -3.90
C ASN A 264 12.82 19.89 -3.21
N ALA A 265 11.68 19.46 -3.76
CA ALA A 265 10.93 18.29 -3.32
C ALA A 265 10.48 17.43 -4.53
N ASN A 266 10.47 16.11 -4.39
CA ASN A 266 10.08 15.20 -5.47
C ASN A 266 9.36 13.93 -4.95
N LEU A 267 8.32 14.11 -4.14
CA LEU A 267 7.65 13.01 -3.41
C LEU A 267 6.90 12.00 -4.30
N ASN A 268 6.71 12.36 -5.58
CA ASN A 268 6.08 11.53 -6.60
C ASN A 268 7.09 10.82 -7.51
N ALA A 269 8.38 10.87 -7.20
CA ALA A 269 9.39 10.13 -7.95
C ALA A 269 9.51 8.67 -7.50
N GLN A 270 10.61 8.03 -7.91
CA GLN A 270 10.84 6.62 -7.68
C GLN A 270 10.94 6.29 -6.20
N TYR A 271 10.41 5.13 -5.84
CA TYR A 271 10.50 4.58 -4.49
C TYR A 271 11.86 3.89 -4.31
N LEU A 272 12.90 4.65 -3.95
CA LEU A 272 14.28 4.14 -3.81
C LEU A 272 14.64 3.71 -2.38
N ARG A 273 13.77 4.07 -1.40
CA ARG A 273 13.81 3.65 0.01
C ARG A 273 15.19 3.73 0.68
N GLY A 274 15.52 4.90 1.22
CA GLY A 274 16.76 5.19 1.92
C GLY A 274 17.79 5.84 1.01
N THR A 275 19.07 5.67 1.35
CA THR A 275 20.18 6.26 0.59
C THR A 275 20.32 5.60 -0.78
N HIS A 276 20.50 6.41 -1.82
CA HIS A 276 20.72 5.96 -3.20
C HIS A 276 21.82 6.78 -3.89
N THR A 277 22.39 6.25 -4.97
CA THR A 277 23.51 6.87 -5.71
C THR A 277 23.07 7.77 -6.86
N SER A 278 21.87 7.53 -7.41
CA SER A 278 21.27 8.37 -8.45
C SER A 278 20.93 9.75 -7.90
N TYR A 279 21.05 10.78 -8.74
CA TYR A 279 20.86 12.16 -8.30
C TYR A 279 19.39 12.56 -8.39
N ALA A 280 18.79 12.84 -7.23
CA ALA A 280 17.52 13.58 -7.10
C ALA A 280 16.28 12.92 -7.75
N ASP A 281 16.31 11.63 -8.05
CA ASP A 281 15.23 10.87 -8.73
C ASP A 281 14.42 9.96 -7.80
N GLY A 282 14.61 10.09 -6.48
CA GLY A 282 13.84 9.42 -5.44
C GLY A 282 12.82 10.34 -4.74
N MET A 283 12.03 9.78 -3.83
CA MET A 283 11.07 10.54 -3.00
C MET A 283 11.80 11.42 -1.99
N MET A 284 12.21 12.60 -2.41
CA MET A 284 13.13 13.45 -1.66
C MET A 284 12.53 14.78 -1.19
N TRP A 285 13.16 15.32 -0.13
CA TRP A 285 12.87 16.63 0.47
C TRP A 285 14.20 17.28 0.85
N LEU A 286 14.56 18.37 0.15
CA LEU A 286 15.91 18.95 0.16
C LEU A 286 16.36 19.36 1.56
N SER A 287 15.54 20.12 2.28
CA SER A 287 15.85 20.63 3.62
C SER A 287 15.92 19.55 4.69
N GLY A 288 15.44 18.33 4.38
CA GLY A 288 15.53 17.17 5.25
C GLY A 288 16.81 16.38 5.00
N ARG A 289 16.76 15.40 4.09
CA ARG A 289 17.87 14.48 3.81
C ARG A 289 18.61 14.76 2.49
N GLY A 290 18.23 15.80 1.75
CA GLY A 290 18.89 16.18 0.50
C GLY A 290 18.54 15.26 -0.69
N TYR A 291 19.39 15.29 -1.72
CA TYR A 291 19.11 14.69 -3.04
C TYR A 291 19.39 13.18 -3.17
N TYR A 292 20.04 12.57 -2.19
CA TYR A 292 20.51 11.18 -2.24
C TYR A 292 19.81 10.27 -1.24
N TYR A 293 18.62 10.69 -0.77
CA TYR A 293 17.81 9.92 0.15
C TYR A 293 16.34 9.95 -0.27
N SER A 294 15.73 8.78 -0.34
CA SER A 294 14.30 8.61 -0.60
C SER A 294 13.60 8.19 0.69
N TYR A 295 12.57 8.92 1.11
CA TYR A 295 11.78 8.57 2.29
C TYR A 295 11.12 7.19 2.16
N LYS A 296 10.79 6.58 3.30
CA LYS A 296 10.03 5.33 3.36
C LYS A 296 8.53 5.59 3.23
N VAL A 297 8.02 6.61 3.92
CA VAL A 297 6.60 7.00 3.86
C VAL A 297 6.49 8.48 3.55
N THR A 298 5.58 8.85 2.66
CA THR A 298 5.19 10.24 2.44
C THR A 298 3.67 10.33 2.43
N GLU A 299 3.12 11.33 3.10
CA GLU A 299 1.72 11.70 2.98
C GLU A 299 1.61 13.20 2.77
N MET A 300 0.80 13.61 1.79
CA MET A 300 0.41 15.01 1.63
C MET A 300 -1.08 15.14 1.91
N LYS A 301 -1.43 16.08 2.78
CA LYS A 301 -2.79 16.24 3.28
C LYS A 301 -3.13 17.71 3.51
N PHE A 302 -4.38 18.09 3.25
CA PHE A 302 -4.86 19.45 3.49
C PHE A 302 -6.14 19.44 4.32
N ARG A 303 -6.42 20.56 4.97
CA ARG A 303 -7.60 20.73 5.82
C ARG A 303 -8.04 22.19 5.78
N PRO A 304 -9.34 22.51 5.79
CA PRO A 304 -9.81 23.86 6.03
C PRO A 304 -9.22 24.41 7.35
N LYS A 305 -8.95 25.72 7.39
CA LYS A 305 -8.61 26.40 8.63
C LYS A 305 -9.83 26.63 9.52
#